data_AF-A0A6H5JEY4-F1
#
_entry.id   AF-A0A6H5JEY4-F1
#
_cell.length_a   1.000
_cell.length_b   1.000
_cell.length_c   1.000
_cell.angle_alpha   90.00
_cell.angle_beta   90.00
_cell.angle_gamma   90.00
#
_symmetry.space_group_name_H-M   'P 1'
#
loop_
_entity.id
_entity.type
_entity.pdbx_description
1 polymer ?
#
loop_
_entity_poly.entity_id
_entity_poly.type
_entity_poly.pdbx_seq_one_letter_code
_entity_poly.pdbx_strand_id
1 'polypeptide(L)'
;MSNNDTDSTARGTGPVSINEWARVQRKLLRLERDEEVEQVAGMLNQLTAQECMERGVSLVPLAVTGLSTGLYGRACVSVGDPKGRPLPAHRLGAGDQVRLYSSKGGKGDIGGGISEISGVNR
;
A
#
# COMPACT_ATOMS: atom_id res chain seq x y z
N MET A 1 -2.92 30.89 -58.66
CA MET A 1 -1.87 29.86 -58.73
C MET A 1 -1.67 29.35 -57.32
N SER A 2 -2.36 28.26 -56.99
CA SER A 2 -2.29 27.58 -55.69
C SER A 2 -1.17 26.55 -55.68
N ASN A 3 -0.83 26.11 -54.46
CA ASN A 3 -0.12 24.88 -54.05
C ASN A 3 1.34 25.16 -53.61
N ASN A 4 1.84 24.70 -52.46
CA ASN A 4 1.33 23.72 -51.51
C ASN A 4 2.04 23.94 -50.16
N ASP A 5 1.25 24.01 -49.09
CA ASP A 5 1.70 23.63 -47.75
C ASP A 5 1.91 22.10 -47.74
N THR A 6 3.13 21.64 -47.46
CA THR A 6 3.38 20.25 -47.10
C THR A 6 3.87 20.19 -45.66
N ASP A 7 2.91 20.23 -44.74
CA ASP A 7 3.06 19.70 -43.38
C ASP A 7 3.37 18.20 -43.51
N SER A 8 4.62 17.85 -43.21
CA SER A 8 5.14 16.50 -43.25
C SER A 8 5.30 15.95 -41.83
N THR A 9 4.24 16.04 -41.03
CA THR A 9 4.12 15.29 -39.77
C THR A 9 3.44 13.95 -40.03
N ALA A 10 4.11 13.08 -40.80
CA ALA A 10 3.68 11.70 -40.97
C ALA A 10 3.86 10.94 -39.64
N ARG A 11 2.80 10.85 -38.84
CA ARG A 11 2.72 9.94 -37.68
C ARG A 11 2.80 8.51 -38.20
N GLY A 12 4.00 7.92 -38.13
CA GLY A 12 4.24 6.51 -38.45
C GLY A 12 3.31 5.62 -37.63
N THR A 13 2.24 5.15 -38.26
CA THR A 13 1.18 4.32 -37.70
C THR A 13 1.51 2.85 -37.94
N GLY A 14 2.73 2.45 -37.57
CA GLY A 14 3.10 1.04 -37.47
C GLY A 14 2.59 0.45 -36.15
N PRO A 15 2.33 -0.87 -36.08
CA PRO A 15 1.98 -1.52 -34.82
C PRO A 15 3.11 -1.31 -33.80
N VAL A 16 2.76 -0.78 -32.62
CA VAL A 16 3.70 -0.59 -31.51
C VAL A 16 4.31 -1.94 -31.15
N SER A 17 5.63 -2.05 -31.15
CA SER A 17 6.29 -3.28 -30.73
C SER A 17 5.97 -3.59 -29.26
N ILE A 18 5.91 -4.87 -28.90
CA ILE A 18 5.66 -5.28 -27.50
C ILE A 18 6.68 -4.66 -26.53
N ASN A 19 7.92 -4.46 -26.97
CA ASN A 19 8.98 -3.85 -26.17
C ASN A 19 8.73 -2.35 -25.95
N GLU A 20 8.29 -1.65 -27.01
CA GLU A 20 7.93 -0.24 -26.94
C GLU A 20 6.72 -0.04 -26.02
N TRP A 21 5.68 -0.85 -26.20
CA TRP A 21 4.50 -0.87 -25.32
C TRP A 21 4.90 -1.14 -23.86
N ALA A 22 5.69 -2.19 -23.60
CA ALA A 22 6.10 -2.55 -22.25
C ALA A 22 6.97 -1.47 -21.59
N ARG A 23 7.81 -0.77 -22.36
CA ARG A 23 8.59 0.37 -21.89
C ARG A 23 7.67 1.51 -21.44
N VAL A 24 6.68 1.85 -22.25
CA VAL A 24 5.69 2.90 -21.93
C VAL A 24 4.88 2.51 -20.69
N GLN A 25 4.35 1.28 -20.65
CA GLN A 25 3.57 0.80 -19.50
C GLN A 25 4.36 0.82 -18.19
N ARG A 26 5.62 0.39 -18.20
CA ARG A 26 6.49 0.49 -17.01
C ARG A 26 6.69 1.92 -16.54
N LYS A 27 6.74 2.90 -17.45
CA LYS A 27 6.84 4.32 -17.10
C LYS A 27 5.55 4.80 -16.45
N LEU A 28 4.39 4.44 -17.02
CA LEU A 28 3.09 4.84 -16.49
C LEU A 28 2.81 4.22 -15.11
N LEU A 29 3.13 2.94 -14.92
CA LEU A 29 2.99 2.27 -13.61
C LEU A 29 3.88 2.90 -12.53
N ARG A 30 5.06 3.42 -12.91
CA ARG A 30 5.92 4.15 -11.95
C ARG A 30 5.29 5.47 -11.56
N LEU A 31 4.75 6.21 -12.53
CA LEU A 31 4.06 7.48 -12.28
C LEU A 31 2.87 7.27 -11.32
N GLU A 32 2.01 6.30 -11.63
CA GLU A 32 0.86 5.95 -10.79
C GLU A 32 1.29 5.57 -9.37
N ARG A 33 2.32 4.71 -9.25
CA ARG A 33 2.86 4.32 -7.94
C ARG A 33 3.41 5.51 -7.16
N ASP A 34 4.17 6.39 -7.81
CA ASP A 34 4.81 7.52 -7.13
C ASP A 34 3.74 8.50 -6.61
N GLU A 35 2.69 8.76 -7.39
CA GLU A 35 1.53 9.55 -6.98
C GLU A 35 0.76 8.90 -5.82
N GLU A 36 0.51 7.59 -5.87
CA GLU A 36 -0.16 6.84 -4.79
C GLU A 36 0.64 6.93 -3.49
N VAL A 37 1.96 6.72 -3.57
CA VAL A 37 2.85 6.81 -2.41
C VAL A 37 2.84 8.21 -1.80
N GLU A 38 2.89 9.26 -2.62
CA GLU A 38 2.86 10.64 -2.15
C GLU A 38 1.53 10.98 -1.46
N GLN A 39 0.40 10.60 -2.07
CA GLN A 39 -0.93 10.83 -1.48
C GLN A 39 -1.09 10.09 -0.14
N VAL A 40 -0.72 8.81 -0.09
CA VAL A 40 -0.80 7.99 1.12
C VAL A 40 0.14 8.53 2.20
N ALA A 41 1.37 8.90 1.85
CA ALA A 41 2.32 9.48 2.80
C ALA A 41 1.83 10.82 3.34
N GLY A 42 1.29 11.68 2.48
CA GLY A 42 0.70 12.97 2.87
C GLY A 42 -0.47 12.79 3.85
N MET A 43 -1.37 11.85 3.57
CA MET A 43 -2.49 11.53 4.47
C MET A 43 -2.01 10.95 5.80
N LEU A 44 -1.13 9.95 5.79
CA LEU A 44 -0.67 9.28 7.02
C LEU A 44 0.16 10.21 7.91
N ASN A 45 0.89 11.19 7.35
CA ASN A 45 1.65 12.16 8.13
C ASN A 45 0.76 13.17 8.89
N GLN A 46 -0.49 13.35 8.47
CA GLN A 46 -1.41 14.33 9.04
C GLN A 46 -2.42 13.71 10.01
N LEU A 47 -2.53 12.39 10.04
CA LEU A 47 -3.54 11.68 10.82
C LEU A 47 -2.92 11.00 12.03
N THR A 48 -3.60 11.12 13.16
CA THR A 48 -3.30 10.35 14.36
C THR A 48 -3.77 8.90 14.20
N ALA A 49 -3.18 7.98 14.95
CA ALA A 49 -3.58 6.56 14.94
C ALA A 49 -5.07 6.37 15.30
N GLN A 50 -5.61 7.22 16.17
CA GLN A 50 -7.03 7.24 16.54
C GLN A 50 -7.93 7.61 15.36
N GLU A 51 -7.61 8.67 14.62
CA GLU A 51 -8.37 9.09 13.44
C GLU A 51 -8.30 8.03 12.32
N CYS A 52 -7.16 7.37 12.17
CA CYS A 52 -7.01 6.24 11.26
C CYS A 52 -7.88 5.04 11.68
N MET A 53 -8.03 4.78 12.98
CA MET A 53 -8.91 3.74 13.49
C MET A 53 -10.38 4.07 13.26
N GLU A 54 -10.80 5.32 13.48
CA GLU A 54 -12.17 5.78 13.21
C GLU A 54 -12.55 5.66 11.73
N ARG A 55 -11.56 5.83 10.83
CA ARG A 55 -11.72 5.60 9.38
C ARG A 55 -11.67 4.12 9.00
N GLY A 56 -11.35 3.23 9.93
CA GLY A 56 -11.26 1.78 9.73
C GLY A 56 -10.03 1.33 8.95
N VAL A 57 -8.97 2.15 8.90
CA VAL A 57 -7.70 1.87 8.20
C VAL A 57 -6.51 1.57 9.15
N SER A 58 -6.71 1.74 10.46
CA SER A 58 -5.77 1.31 11.49
C SER A 58 -6.49 0.57 12.63
N LEU A 59 -5.75 -0.25 13.38
CA LEU A 59 -6.23 -1.00 14.54
C LEU A 59 -5.27 -0.80 15.72
N VAL A 60 -5.78 -0.23 16.81
CA VAL A 60 -5.04 0.08 18.04
C VAL A 60 -5.99 -0.03 19.26
N PRO A 61 -5.53 -0.45 20.45
CA PRO A 61 -4.29 -1.16 20.72
C PRO A 61 -4.40 -2.63 20.34
N LEU A 62 -3.29 -3.22 19.90
CA LEU A 62 -3.18 -4.65 19.62
C LEU A 62 -2.17 -5.34 20.55
N ALA A 63 -2.34 -6.64 20.71
CA ALA A 63 -1.37 -7.54 21.33
C ALA A 63 -1.17 -8.76 20.43
N VAL A 64 0.04 -9.35 20.48
CA VAL A 64 0.31 -10.63 19.82
C VAL A 64 -0.37 -11.74 20.60
N THR A 65 -1.26 -12.47 19.93
CA THR A 65 -2.01 -13.59 20.50
C THR A 65 -1.45 -14.94 20.06
N GLY A 66 -0.64 -14.97 19.00
CA GLY A 66 -0.01 -16.20 18.53
C GLY A 66 1.11 -15.93 17.53
N LEU A 67 2.09 -16.82 17.50
CA LEU A 67 3.17 -16.81 16.54
C LEU A 67 3.38 -18.24 16.02
N SER A 68 3.43 -18.39 14.71
CA SER A 68 3.67 -19.67 14.06
C SER A 68 4.45 -19.48 12.77
N THR A 69 4.94 -20.58 12.20
CA THR A 69 5.54 -20.58 10.87
C THR A 69 4.46 -20.93 9.85
N GLY A 70 4.25 -20.03 8.90
CA GLY A 70 3.41 -20.24 7.74
C GLY A 70 4.15 -20.84 6.55
N LEU A 71 3.43 -20.91 5.43
CA LEU A 71 3.97 -21.43 4.17
C LEU A 71 5.23 -20.66 3.75
N TYR A 72 6.16 -21.39 3.13
CA TYR A 72 7.44 -20.85 2.64
C TYR A 72 8.33 -20.24 3.74
N GLY A 73 8.19 -20.72 4.99
CA GLY A 73 8.99 -20.24 6.12
C GLY A 73 8.63 -18.83 6.59
N ARG A 74 7.48 -18.29 6.15
CA ARG A 74 7.01 -16.96 6.56
C ARG A 74 6.54 -16.99 8.01
N ALA A 75 6.72 -15.89 8.75
CA ALA A 75 6.13 -15.76 10.08
C ALA A 75 4.62 -15.45 9.95
N CYS A 76 3.80 -16.24 10.64
CA CYS A 76 2.37 -16.00 10.80
C CYS A 76 2.12 -15.47 12.21
N VAL A 77 1.77 -14.19 12.30
CA VAL A 77 1.49 -13.51 13.57
C VAL A 77 -0.01 -13.32 13.70
N SER A 78 -0.58 -13.84 14.78
CA SER A 78 -1.96 -13.55 15.19
C SER A 78 -1.93 -12.37 16.16
N VAL A 79 -2.81 -11.40 15.92
CA VAL A 79 -2.97 -10.22 16.78
C VAL A 79 -4.44 -10.06 17.18
N GLY A 80 -4.69 -9.42 18.31
CA GLY A 80 -6.04 -9.12 18.79
C GLY A 80 -6.06 -8.00 19.82
N ASP A 81 -7.25 -7.66 20.31
CA ASP A 81 -7.38 -6.72 21.44
C ASP A 81 -6.66 -7.30 22.68
N PRO A 82 -5.84 -6.50 23.39
CA PRO A 82 -5.09 -6.98 24.57
C PRO A 82 -5.96 -7.54 25.70
N LYS A 83 -7.25 -7.20 25.74
CA LYS A 83 -8.21 -7.67 26.74
C LYS A 83 -9.15 -8.75 26.19
N GLY A 84 -8.89 -9.26 24.97
CA GLY A 84 -9.70 -10.28 24.32
C GLY A 84 -11.07 -9.79 23.83
N ARG A 85 -11.25 -8.48 23.67
CA ARG A 85 -12.50 -7.91 23.14
C ARG A 85 -12.54 -8.02 21.61
N PRO A 86 -13.73 -7.91 20.99
CA PRO A 86 -13.83 -7.77 19.54
C PRO A 86 -13.04 -6.56 19.04
N LEU A 87 -12.40 -6.71 17.88
CA LEU A 87 -11.70 -5.60 17.23
C LEU A 87 -12.71 -4.52 16.80
N PRO A 88 -12.33 -3.23 16.81
CA PRO A 88 -13.13 -2.15 16.23
C PRO A 88 -13.52 -2.44 14.78
N ALA A 89 -14.61 -1.83 14.31
CA ALA A 89 -15.00 -1.93 12.91
C ALA A 89 -13.88 -1.40 12.00
N HIS A 90 -13.49 -2.20 11.00
CA HIS A 90 -12.38 -1.89 10.10
C HIS A 90 -12.66 -2.41 8.70
N ARG A 91 -11.87 -1.94 7.73
CA ARG A 91 -11.97 -2.33 6.32
C ARG A 91 -10.84 -3.27 5.87
N LEU A 92 -9.96 -3.67 6.80
CA LEU A 92 -8.85 -4.59 6.51
C LEU A 92 -9.40 -5.97 6.12
N GLY A 93 -8.99 -6.43 4.95
CA GLY A 93 -9.38 -7.72 4.38
C GLY A 93 -8.19 -8.66 4.19
N ALA A 94 -8.50 -9.87 3.71
CA ALA A 94 -7.47 -10.81 3.31
C ALA A 94 -6.76 -10.34 2.04
N GLY A 95 -5.43 -10.26 2.06
CA GLY A 95 -4.61 -9.82 0.93
C GLY A 95 -4.11 -8.38 1.06
N ASP A 96 -4.65 -7.60 2.00
CA ASP A 96 -4.22 -6.22 2.25
C ASP A 96 -2.77 -6.16 2.72
N GLN A 97 -2.05 -5.17 2.20
CA GLN A 97 -0.71 -4.88 2.69
C GLN A 97 -0.81 -3.99 3.93
N VAL A 98 -0.31 -4.51 5.04
CA VAL A 98 -0.31 -3.81 6.32
C VAL A 98 1.10 -3.54 6.82
N ARG A 99 1.23 -2.50 7.65
CA ARG A 99 2.43 -2.18 8.41
C ARG A 99 2.16 -2.38 9.89
N LEU A 100 3.11 -3.04 10.54
CA LEU A 100 3.10 -3.28 11.98
C LEU A 100 3.94 -2.20 12.67
N TYR A 101 3.39 -1.61 13.72
CA TYR A 101 4.09 -0.64 14.56
C TYR A 101 4.20 -1.17 15.99
N SER A 102 5.35 -0.92 16.62
CA SER A 102 5.60 -1.27 18.02
C SER A 102 5.48 -0.04 18.92
N SER A 103 4.86 -0.21 20.08
CA SER A 103 4.65 0.86 21.07
C SER A 103 5.97 1.30 21.73
N LYS A 104 7.02 0.49 21.64
CA LYS A 104 8.36 0.82 22.16
C LYS A 104 9.23 1.64 21.19
N GLY A 105 8.65 2.17 20.11
CA GLY A 105 9.36 3.00 19.14
C GLY A 105 10.32 2.22 18.21
N GLY A 106 10.33 0.89 18.30
CA GLY A 106 11.13 0.02 17.43
C GLY A 106 10.41 -0.29 16.12
N LYS A 107 11.01 0.05 14.98
CA LYS A 107 10.55 -0.45 13.68
C LYS A 107 10.74 -1.97 13.62
N GLY A 108 9.63 -2.70 13.54
CA GLY A 108 9.62 -4.06 12.97
C GLY A 108 10.14 -5.19 13.86
N ASP A 109 10.41 -4.97 15.14
CA ASP A 109 10.84 -6.05 16.02
C ASP A 109 9.64 -6.76 16.63
N ILE A 110 9.27 -7.93 16.10
CA ILE A 110 8.12 -8.74 16.57
C ILE A 110 8.29 -9.13 18.05
N GLY A 111 9.54 -9.23 18.53
CA GLY A 111 9.86 -9.46 19.94
C GLY A 111 9.54 -8.28 20.87
N GLY A 112 9.35 -7.07 20.31
CA GLY A 112 9.03 -5.85 21.06
C GLY A 112 7.53 -5.64 21.33
N GLY A 113 6.67 -6.49 20.77
CA GLY A 113 5.21 -6.35 20.82
C GLY A 113 4.69 -5.45 19.69
N ILE A 114 3.69 -5.95 18.96
CA ILE A 114 2.94 -5.18 17.96
C ILE A 114 1.80 -4.46 18.68
N SER A 115 1.75 -3.14 18.56
CA SER A 115 0.72 -2.31 19.22
C SER A 115 -0.28 -1.73 18.24
N GLU A 116 0.08 -1.63 16.96
CA GLU A 116 -0.75 -1.05 15.91
C GLU A 116 -0.53 -1.76 14.58
N ILE A 117 -1.62 -1.90 13.82
CA ILE A 117 -1.62 -2.33 12.43
C ILE A 117 -2.32 -1.28 11.60
N SER A 118 -1.62 -0.73 10.60
CA SER A 118 -2.22 0.19 9.64
C SER A 118 -2.09 -0.41 8.23
N GLY A 119 -3.16 -0.34 7.45
CA GLY A 119 -3.20 -0.88 6.09
C GLY A 119 -3.87 0.08 5.13
N VAL A 120 -3.50 -0.03 3.86
CA VAL A 120 -4.20 0.67 2.77
C VAL A 120 -4.91 -0.40 1.96
N ASN A 121 -6.20 -0.20 1.75
CA ASN A 121 -7.00 -1.03 0.85
C ASN A 121 -6.57 -0.70 -0.58
N ARG A 122 -6.20 -1.69 -1.38
CA ARG A 122 -5.97 -1.52 -2.81
C ARG A 122 -7.24 -1.69 -3.61
#